data_AF-A0A952TB88-F1
#
_entry.id   AF-A0A952TB88-F1
#
_cell.length_a   1.000
_cell.length_b   1.000
_cell.length_c   1.000
_cell.angle_alpha   90.00
_cell.angle_beta   90.00
_cell.angle_gamma   90.00
#
_symmetry.space_group_name_H-M   'P 1'
#
loop_
_entity.id
_entity.type
_entity.pdbx_description
1 polymer ?
#
loop_
_entity_poly.entity_id
_entity_poly.type
_entity_poly.pdbx_seq_one_letter_code
_entity_poly.pdbx_strand_id
1 'polypeptide(L)'
;MTGLLIISCTGRQEIKGGEKYSIAVFYNDNNEYHNPEKEQRRTERLLSRDTLYIFFETDFKSDTVDIKVNNNKPQTLYLLTDNSIGVADMAHYDINSVDKIEIRKNNGKPLTINLTDKTMNLWTVNFYNDTLRAQRRKYLPWYE
;
A
#
# COMPACT_ATOMS: atom_id res chain seq x y z
N MET A 1 -23.80 -3.23 -28.38
CA MET A 1 -22.44 -3.46 -27.85
C MET A 1 -21.81 -2.10 -27.62
N THR A 2 -21.83 -1.61 -26.38
CA THR A 2 -21.24 -0.32 -26.01
C THR A 2 -20.18 -0.58 -24.95
N GLY A 3 -18.95 -0.20 -25.31
CA GLY A 3 -17.72 -0.57 -24.61
C GLY A 3 -17.58 0.05 -23.23
N LEU A 4 -16.93 -0.72 -22.36
CA LEU A 4 -16.54 -0.33 -21.00
C LEU A 4 -15.38 0.67 -21.09
N LEU A 5 -15.65 1.93 -20.75
CA LEU A 5 -14.61 2.96 -20.59
C LEU A 5 -13.96 2.77 -19.21
N ILE A 6 -12.76 2.21 -19.17
CA ILE A 6 -11.91 2.23 -17.96
C ILE A 6 -11.22 3.60 -17.95
N ILE A 7 -11.71 4.51 -17.11
CA ILE A 7 -11.09 5.81 -16.87
C ILE A 7 -9.93 5.61 -15.89
N SER A 8 -8.69 5.59 -16.37
CA SER A 8 -7.51 5.79 -15.54
C SER A 8 -7.28 7.29 -15.36
N CYS A 9 -7.83 7.88 -14.29
CA CYS A 9 -7.55 9.28 -13.95
C CYS A 9 -6.13 9.44 -13.38
N THR A 10 -5.14 9.73 -14.23
CA THR A 10 -3.82 10.23 -13.81
C THR A 10 -3.85 11.76 -13.65
N GLY A 11 -4.62 12.28 -12.69
CA GLY A 11 -4.63 13.71 -12.37
C GLY A 11 -3.31 14.16 -11.74
N ARG A 12 -2.44 14.87 -12.46
CA ARG A 12 -1.18 15.43 -11.94
C ARG A 12 -1.49 16.71 -11.15
N GLN A 13 -1.64 16.59 -9.83
CA GLN A 13 -1.74 17.73 -8.93
C GLN A 13 -0.33 18.02 -8.39
N GLU A 14 0.27 19.14 -8.81
CA GLU A 14 1.58 19.56 -8.31
C GLU A 14 1.41 20.20 -6.92
N ILE A 15 2.04 19.60 -5.91
CA ILE A 15 2.14 20.16 -4.55
C ILE A 15 3.45 20.96 -4.49
N LYS A 16 3.38 22.26 -4.16
CA LYS A 16 4.56 23.14 -4.07
C LYS A 16 5.56 22.58 -3.04
N GLY A 17 6.77 22.23 -3.50
CA GLY A 17 7.88 21.78 -2.64
C GLY A 17 7.92 20.29 -2.29
N GLY A 18 7.00 19.48 -2.81
CA GLY A 18 7.01 18.02 -2.62
C GLY A 18 7.85 17.27 -3.66
N GLU A 19 8.29 16.06 -3.31
CA GLU A 19 8.94 15.16 -4.27
C GLU A 19 8.02 14.87 -5.46
N LYS A 20 8.57 14.90 -6.67
CA LYS A 20 7.83 14.57 -7.89
C LYS A 20 7.97 13.08 -8.17
N TYR A 21 6.84 12.39 -8.24
CA TYR A 21 6.75 10.98 -8.63
C TYR A 21 5.35 10.67 -9.19
N SER A 22 5.21 9.51 -9.82
CA SER A 22 3.95 8.92 -10.26
C SER A 22 3.30 8.08 -9.16
N ILE A 23 2.00 7.84 -9.25
CA ILE A 23 1.28 6.97 -8.29
C ILE A 23 0.58 5.83 -9.05
N ALA A 24 0.55 4.64 -8.44
CA ALA A 24 -0.18 3.50 -8.99
C ALA A 24 -0.83 2.67 -7.87
N VAL A 25 -2.10 2.30 -8.04
CA VAL A 25 -2.83 1.46 -7.07
C VAL A 25 -3.41 0.26 -7.81
N PHE A 26 -3.07 -0.93 -7.33
CA PHE A 26 -3.47 -2.19 -7.92
C PHE A 26 -4.38 -2.94 -6.95
N TYR A 27 -5.66 -3.00 -7.32
CA TYR A 27 -6.68 -3.68 -6.53
C TYR A 27 -6.78 -5.17 -6.87
N ASN A 28 -6.23 -5.64 -7.98
CA ASN A 28 -6.20 -7.08 -8.26
C ASN A 28 -4.97 -7.72 -7.63
N ASP A 29 -5.13 -8.91 -7.03
CA ASP A 29 -3.99 -9.75 -6.72
C ASP A 29 -3.81 -10.74 -7.86
N ASN A 30 -2.89 -10.43 -8.78
CA ASN A 30 -2.56 -11.28 -9.93
C ASN A 30 -1.39 -12.22 -9.63
N ASN A 31 -0.89 -12.26 -8.39
CA ASN A 31 0.25 -13.12 -8.08
C ASN A 31 -0.18 -14.59 -8.05
N GLU A 32 0.45 -15.40 -8.89
CA GLU A 32 0.33 -16.85 -8.83
C GLU A 32 1.21 -17.38 -7.68
N TYR A 33 0.55 -17.90 -6.65
CA TYR A 33 1.22 -18.51 -5.50
C TYR A 33 1.33 -20.02 -5.72
N HIS A 34 2.51 -20.58 -5.48
CA HIS A 34 2.79 -22.00 -5.73
C HIS A 34 1.93 -22.95 -4.86
N ASN A 35 1.52 -22.52 -3.65
CA ASN A 35 0.64 -23.28 -2.77
C ASN A 35 -0.31 -22.35 -1.99
N PRO A 36 -1.45 -21.95 -2.58
CA PRO A 36 -2.34 -20.95 -2.00
C PRO A 36 -2.94 -21.37 -0.65
N GLU A 37 -3.17 -22.67 -0.41
CA GLU A 37 -3.67 -23.14 0.89
C GLU A 37 -2.64 -22.94 2.01
N LYS A 38 -1.37 -23.27 1.72
CA LYS A 38 -0.28 -23.06 2.68
C LYS A 38 -0.13 -21.57 3.01
N GLU A 39 -0.21 -20.71 1.99
CA GLU A 39 -0.12 -19.26 2.17
C GLU A 39 -1.30 -18.69 2.96
N GLN A 40 -2.52 -19.18 2.70
CA GLN A 40 -3.71 -18.81 3.48
C GLN A 40 -3.52 -19.19 4.96
N ARG A 41 -3.16 -20.45 5.25
CA ARG A 41 -2.94 -20.91 6.64
C ARG A 41 -1.83 -20.13 7.34
N ARG A 42 -0.74 -19.82 6.64
CA ARG A 42 0.36 -19.00 7.16
C ARG A 42 -0.13 -17.61 7.54
N THR A 43 -0.85 -16.97 6.63
CA THR A 43 -1.39 -15.62 6.80
C THR A 43 -2.36 -15.57 7.98
N GLU A 44 -3.34 -16.47 8.03
CA GLU A 44 -4.34 -16.54 9.10
C GLU A 44 -3.74 -16.87 10.48
N ARG A 45 -2.62 -17.60 10.51
CA ARG A 45 -1.92 -17.89 11.77
C ARG A 45 -1.18 -16.68 12.32
N LEU A 46 -0.71 -15.79 11.45
CA LEU A 46 0.17 -14.68 11.83
C LEU A 46 -0.55 -13.33 11.93
N LEU A 47 -1.61 -13.14 11.17
CA LEU A 47 -2.30 -11.86 11.02
C LEU A 47 -3.79 -12.00 11.30
N SER A 48 -4.35 -11.02 12.02
CA SER A 48 -5.78 -10.94 12.29
C SER A 48 -6.55 -10.47 11.05
N ARG A 49 -7.76 -11.00 10.84
CA ARG A 49 -8.66 -10.53 9.77
C ARG A 49 -9.31 -9.17 10.09
N ASP A 50 -9.36 -8.79 11.36
CA ASP A 50 -9.93 -7.50 11.80
C ASP A 50 -8.92 -6.34 11.71
N THR A 51 -7.68 -6.64 11.32
CA THR A 51 -6.60 -5.66 11.21
C THR A 51 -6.23 -5.48 9.74
N LEU A 52 -6.21 -4.24 9.28
CA LEU A 52 -5.61 -3.83 8.03
C LEU A 52 -4.12 -3.66 8.20
N TYR A 53 -3.32 -4.32 7.37
CA TYR A 53 -1.86 -4.23 7.38
C TYR A 53 -1.36 -3.55 6.11
N ILE A 54 -0.44 -2.60 6.28
CA ILE A 54 0.27 -1.91 5.20
C ILE A 54 1.76 -2.15 5.40
N PHE A 55 2.35 -2.97 4.54
CA PHE A 55 3.78 -3.23 4.54
C PHE A 55 4.47 -2.23 3.62
N PHE A 56 5.47 -1.52 4.12
CA PHE A 56 6.36 -0.70 3.32
C PHE A 56 7.59 -1.53 2.98
N GLU A 57 7.76 -1.85 1.69
CA GLU A 57 8.78 -2.81 1.24
C GLU A 57 10.08 -2.09 0.86
N THR A 58 10.36 -1.99 -0.45
CA THR A 58 11.68 -1.59 -0.94
C THR A 58 11.78 -0.13 -1.35
N ASP A 59 13.05 0.32 -1.48
CA ASP A 59 13.50 1.58 -2.07
C ASP A 59 13.14 2.87 -1.30
N PHE A 60 12.89 2.76 0.01
CA PHE A 60 12.85 3.91 0.89
C PHE A 60 14.27 4.28 1.38
N LYS A 61 14.69 5.52 1.17
CA LYS A 61 16.06 6.02 1.40
C LYS A 61 16.09 7.12 2.45
N SER A 62 15.71 6.78 3.68
CA SER A 62 15.49 7.75 4.78
C SER A 62 14.39 8.75 4.43
N ASP A 63 13.30 8.23 3.87
CA ASP A 63 12.16 9.01 3.42
C ASP A 63 11.15 9.25 4.56
N THR A 64 10.41 10.33 4.45
CA THR A 64 9.22 10.56 5.28
C THR A 64 7.99 10.02 4.56
N VAL A 65 7.14 9.28 5.28
CA VAL A 65 5.86 8.81 4.78
C VAL A 65 4.74 9.24 5.69
N ASP A 66 3.87 10.11 5.18
CA ASP A 66 2.63 10.49 5.86
C ASP A 66 1.51 9.52 5.48
N ILE A 67 0.88 8.92 6.48
CA ILE A 67 -0.28 8.04 6.32
C ILE A 67 -1.48 8.72 6.96
N LYS A 68 -2.50 8.99 6.14
CA LYS A 68 -3.75 9.57 6.60
C LYS A 68 -4.88 8.56 6.43
N VAL A 69 -5.49 8.18 7.54
CA VAL A 69 -6.67 7.31 7.58
C VAL A 69 -7.93 8.17 7.62
N ASN A 70 -8.86 7.92 6.69
CA ASN A 70 -10.09 8.68 6.51
C ASN A 70 -9.82 10.20 6.47
N ASN A 71 -10.41 10.96 7.39
CA ASN A 71 -10.25 12.41 7.53
C ASN A 71 -9.40 12.80 8.75
N ASN A 72 -8.70 11.84 9.36
CA ASN A 72 -7.89 12.08 10.56
C ASN A 72 -6.61 12.86 10.22
N LYS A 73 -5.88 13.28 11.25
CA LYS A 73 -4.53 13.84 11.08
C LYS A 73 -3.58 12.75 10.57
N PRO A 74 -2.65 13.08 9.66
CA PRO A 74 -1.65 12.11 9.21
C PRO A 74 -0.73 11.68 10.35
N GLN A 75 -0.37 10.40 10.36
CA GLN A 75 0.77 9.87 11.09
C GLN A 75 1.98 9.85 10.16
N THR A 76 3.13 10.36 10.63
CA THR A 76 4.38 10.35 9.85
C THR A 76 5.27 9.20 10.31
N LEU A 77 5.74 8.42 9.35
CA LEU A 77 6.79 7.41 9.51
C LEU A 77 8.09 7.89 8.87
N TYR A 78 9.22 7.44 9.42
CA TYR A 78 10.55 7.63 8.84
C TYR A 78 11.04 6.28 8.34
N LEU A 79 11.13 6.11 7.03
CA LEU A 79 11.37 4.82 6.40
C LEU A 79 12.77 4.75 5.79
N LEU A 80 13.49 3.70 6.15
CA LEU A 80 14.73 3.27 5.53
C LEU A 80 14.62 1.77 5.27
N THR A 81 14.63 1.36 4.01
CA THR A 81 14.59 -0.06 3.66
C THR A 81 15.93 -0.71 4.02
N ASP A 82 15.88 -1.77 4.83
CA ASP A 82 16.99 -2.70 4.94
C ASP A 82 16.94 -3.68 3.76
N ASN A 83 17.92 -3.55 2.86
CA ASN A 83 18.01 -4.35 1.64
C ASN A 83 18.20 -5.84 1.90
N SER A 84 18.56 -6.26 3.13
CA SER A 84 18.71 -7.68 3.48
C SER A 84 17.37 -8.38 3.74
N ILE A 85 16.33 -7.63 4.12
CA ILE A 85 15.01 -8.17 4.48
C ILE A 85 13.88 -7.71 3.54
N GLY A 86 14.11 -6.67 2.73
CA GLY A 86 13.13 -6.19 1.75
C GLY A 86 11.90 -5.48 2.35
N VAL A 87 11.94 -5.14 3.63
CA VAL A 87 10.90 -4.40 4.36
C VAL A 87 11.51 -3.20 5.07
N ALA A 88 10.88 -2.04 4.93
CA ALA A 88 11.20 -0.83 5.68
C ALA A 88 10.43 -0.75 7.01
N ASP A 89 9.10 -0.93 6.97
CA ASP A 89 8.24 -0.85 8.16
C ASP A 89 6.83 -1.42 7.88
N MET A 90 5.98 -1.50 8.90
CA MET A 90 4.59 -1.92 8.81
C MET A 90 3.67 -1.02 9.65
N ALA A 91 2.62 -0.49 9.02
CA ALA A 91 1.51 0.17 9.72
C ALA A 91 0.29 -0.75 9.81
N HIS A 92 -0.49 -0.61 10.88
CA HIS A 92 -1.70 -1.40 11.08
C HIS A 92 -2.84 -0.60 11.71
N TYR A 93 -4.08 -0.95 11.33
CA TYR A 93 -5.31 -0.25 11.75
C TYR A 93 -6.46 -1.25 11.89
N ASP A 94 -7.48 -0.95 12.69
CA ASP A 94 -8.73 -1.72 12.68
C ASP A 94 -9.44 -1.53 11.34
N ILE A 95 -9.56 -2.59 10.53
CA ILE A 95 -10.08 -2.51 9.16
C ILE A 95 -11.53 -2.02 9.11
N ASN A 96 -12.32 -2.30 10.15
CA ASN A 96 -13.73 -1.90 10.18
C ASN A 96 -13.87 -0.38 10.31
N SER A 97 -12.87 0.29 10.88
CA SER A 97 -12.83 1.75 11.03
C SER A 97 -12.27 2.49 9.81
N VAL A 98 -11.69 1.80 8.83
CA VAL A 98 -11.01 2.42 7.68
C VAL A 98 -11.86 2.31 6.42
N ASP A 99 -12.18 3.46 5.82
CA ASP A 99 -12.82 3.54 4.50
C ASP A 99 -11.81 3.96 3.43
N LYS A 100 -10.82 4.77 3.80
CA LYS A 100 -9.80 5.30 2.88
C LYS A 100 -8.47 5.48 3.57
N ILE A 101 -7.38 5.23 2.84
CA ILE A 101 -6.02 5.60 3.23
C ILE A 101 -5.40 6.48 2.16
N GLU A 102 -4.76 7.57 2.57
CA GLU A 102 -3.89 8.38 1.73
C GLU A 102 -2.46 8.24 2.23
N ILE A 103 -1.54 7.87 1.33
CA ILE A 103 -0.12 7.66 1.64
C ILE A 103 0.69 8.65 0.82
N ARG A 104 1.61 9.37 1.46
CA ARG A 104 2.43 10.39 0.82
C ARG A 104 3.89 10.23 1.21
N LYS A 105 4.78 10.15 0.22
CA LYS A 105 6.23 10.13 0.42
C LYS A 105 6.78 11.56 0.26
N ASN A 106 7.61 12.04 1.19
CA ASN A 106 8.33 13.33 1.12
C ASN A 106 7.47 14.51 0.62
N ASN A 107 6.29 14.68 1.22
CA ASN A 107 5.31 15.70 0.87
C ASN A 107 4.90 15.73 -0.64
N GLY A 108 5.12 14.64 -1.37
CA GLY A 108 4.75 14.51 -2.77
C GLY A 108 3.25 14.28 -2.99
N LYS A 109 2.88 13.78 -4.17
CA LYS A 109 1.48 13.53 -4.50
C LYS A 109 0.93 12.36 -3.65
N PRO A 110 -0.25 12.48 -3.01
CA PRO A 110 -0.82 11.37 -2.25
C PRO A 110 -1.28 10.24 -3.18
N LEU A 111 -0.90 9.01 -2.84
CA LEU A 111 -1.53 7.80 -3.33
C LEU A 111 -2.77 7.52 -2.47
N THR A 112 -3.90 7.17 -3.07
CA THR A 112 -5.17 6.95 -2.36
C THR A 112 -5.69 5.53 -2.57
N ILE A 113 -5.94 4.83 -1.48
CA ILE A 113 -6.55 3.50 -1.44
C ILE A 113 -7.96 3.65 -0.86
N ASN A 114 -8.98 3.26 -1.62
CA ASN A 114 -10.35 3.16 -1.11
C ASN A 114 -10.62 1.70 -0.72
N LEU A 115 -10.97 1.44 0.54
CA LEU A 115 -11.23 0.09 1.05
C LEU A 115 -12.69 -0.30 0.81
N THR A 116 -12.99 -0.67 -0.43
CA THR A 116 -14.33 -1.15 -0.81
C THR A 116 -14.59 -2.60 -0.41
N ASP A 117 -13.53 -3.37 -0.20
CA ASP A 117 -13.58 -4.80 0.14
C ASP A 117 -12.71 -5.05 1.39
N LYS A 118 -13.38 -5.17 2.54
CA LYS A 118 -12.75 -5.37 3.85
C LYS A 118 -12.33 -6.83 4.10
N THR A 119 -12.60 -7.74 3.17
CA THR A 119 -12.07 -9.13 3.27
C THR A 119 -10.60 -9.22 2.89
N MET A 120 -10.10 -8.22 2.16
CA MET A 120 -8.72 -8.12 1.69
C MET A 120 -7.98 -7.08 2.53
N ASN A 121 -7.38 -7.53 3.62
CA ASN A 121 -6.81 -6.68 4.66
C ASN A 121 -5.30 -6.48 4.56
N LEU A 122 -4.67 -6.83 3.43
CA LEU A 122 -3.23 -6.72 3.24
C LEU A 122 -2.90 -5.84 2.03
N TRP A 123 -2.00 -4.88 2.26
CA TRP A 123 -1.46 -4.01 1.24
C TRP A 123 0.05 -3.93 1.36
N THR A 124 0.73 -3.91 0.22
CA THR A 124 2.16 -3.59 0.15
C THR A 124 2.35 -2.26 -0.56
N VAL A 125 3.30 -1.47 -0.09
CA VAL A 125 3.65 -0.16 -0.65
C VAL A 125 5.15 -0.16 -0.93
N ASN A 126 5.51 0.19 -2.16
CA ASN A 126 6.91 0.29 -2.57
C ASN A 126 7.11 1.49 -3.50
N PHE A 127 8.38 1.86 -3.69
CA PHE A 127 8.76 2.92 -4.60
C PHE A 127 9.61 2.35 -5.73
N TYR A 128 9.14 2.38 -6.97
CA TYR A 128 9.88 1.78 -8.09
C TYR A 128 9.85 2.69 -9.31
N ASN A 129 11.02 2.93 -9.93
CA ASN A 129 11.18 3.77 -11.13
C ASN A 129 10.35 5.08 -11.08
N ASP A 130 10.49 5.84 -10.01
CA ASP A 130 9.75 7.10 -9.79
C ASP A 130 8.23 6.93 -9.61
N THR A 131 7.78 5.77 -9.15
CA THR A 131 6.37 5.50 -8.88
C THR A 131 6.18 4.98 -7.46
N LEU A 132 5.39 5.71 -6.66
CA LEU A 132 4.84 5.18 -5.42
C LEU A 132 3.68 4.25 -5.76
N ARG A 133 3.83 2.96 -5.45
CA ARG A 133 2.86 1.93 -5.79
C ARG A 133 2.27 1.32 -4.53
N ALA A 134 0.96 1.08 -4.56
CA ALA A 134 0.28 0.23 -3.59
C ALA A 134 -0.34 -0.98 -4.30
N GLN A 135 -0.16 -2.16 -3.73
CA GLN A 135 -0.62 -3.43 -4.27
C GLN A 135 -1.42 -4.17 -3.21
N ARG A 136 -2.67 -4.51 -3.53
CA ARG A 136 -3.47 -5.39 -2.68
C ARG A 136 -2.90 -6.80 -2.72
N ARG A 137 -2.85 -7.46 -1.57
CA ARG A 137 -2.36 -8.83 -1.41
C ARG A 137 -3.42 -9.72 -0.79
N LYS A 138 -3.50 -10.97 -1.24
CA LYS A 138 -4.33 -12.00 -0.62
C LYS A 138 -3.61 -12.68 0.54
N TYR A 139 -2.28 -12.80 0.45
CA TYR A 139 -1.47 -13.49 1.45
C TYR A 139 -0.33 -12.59 1.93
N LEU A 140 0.17 -12.90 3.13
CA LEU A 140 1.38 -12.28 3.66
C LEU A 140 2.51 -12.43 2.62
N PRO A 141 3.30 -11.37 2.33
CA PRO A 141 4.45 -11.49 1.44
C PRO A 141 5.56 -12.36 2.03
N TRP A 142 6.47 -12.81 1.17
CA TRP A 142 7.69 -13.51 1.60
C TRP A 142 8.82 -12.49 1.63
N TYR A 143 9.51 -12.43 2.76
CA TYR A 143 10.68 -11.61 2.99
C TYR A 143 11.81 -12.59 3.34
N GLU A 144 13.02 -12.32 2.84
CA GLU A 144 14.21 -13.14 3.10
C GLU A 144 14.84 -12.83 4.46
#